data_AF-A0A432H267-F1
#
_entry.id   AF-A0A432H267-F1
#
_cell.length_a   1.000
_cell.length_b   1.000
_cell.length_c   1.000
_cell.angle_alpha   90.00
_cell.angle_beta   90.00
_cell.angle_gamma   90.00
#
_symmetry.space_group_name_H-M   'P 1'
#
loop_
_entity.id
_entity.type
_entity.pdbx_description
1 polymer ?
#
loop_
_entity_poly.entity_id
_entity_poly.type
_entity_poly.pdbx_seq_one_letter_code
_entity_poly.pdbx_strand_id
1 'polypeptide(L)'
;MILERGFSLHGFQLVGREEAQYLVEGTLTCDYFQDLTFDFQGASQHLEHQYHGKFEGRLICRDDDRVQELSFPEPLMNGRTVLEMARRDIRRRSATIISETMLRGPILGEPEIRGLIDALTDSLDGRFHNQVMEQITAYQERAVPYLIETLRDDRPVRLEGDYPGFPELEPDELKVYHIADLALREILDRDSGLDPLSSDDYIQRVRTGWQWMWEDLQEVY
;
A
#
# COMPACT_ATOMS: atom_id res chain seq x y z
N MET A 1 12.34 -8.79 6.79
CA MET A 1 11.00 -9.38 6.72
C MET A 1 9.85 -8.39 6.42
N ILE A 2 9.48 -7.40 7.24
CA ILE A 2 8.33 -6.51 6.90
C ILE A 2 8.69 -5.48 5.81
N LEU A 3 9.78 -4.73 6.02
CA LEU A 3 10.27 -3.76 5.02
C LEU A 3 10.59 -4.45 3.70
N GLU A 4 11.33 -5.55 3.78
CA GLU A 4 11.73 -6.42 2.67
C GLU A 4 10.55 -6.85 1.79
N ARG A 5 9.44 -7.33 2.38
CA ARG A 5 8.28 -7.76 1.60
C ARG A 5 7.59 -6.60 0.87
N GLY A 6 7.52 -5.43 1.49
CA GLY A 6 6.96 -4.24 0.84
C GLY A 6 7.81 -3.79 -0.34
N PHE A 7 9.12 -3.85 -0.19
CA PHE A 7 10.08 -3.46 -1.20
C PHE A 7 10.20 -4.47 -2.36
N SER A 8 10.18 -5.77 -2.06
CA SER A 8 10.30 -6.81 -3.08
C SER A 8 9.15 -6.74 -4.08
N LEU A 9 7.93 -6.44 -3.63
CA LEU A 9 6.79 -6.23 -4.53
C LEU A 9 7.08 -5.14 -5.58
N HIS A 10 7.82 -4.10 -5.20
CA HIS A 10 8.23 -3.00 -6.08
C HIS A 10 9.58 -3.25 -6.78
N GLY A 11 10.12 -4.47 -6.72
CA GLY A 11 11.38 -4.86 -7.37
C GLY A 11 12.64 -4.43 -6.61
N PHE A 12 12.51 -3.96 -5.37
CA PHE A 12 13.66 -3.54 -4.56
C PHE A 12 14.16 -4.66 -3.65
N GLN A 13 15.47 -4.84 -3.63
CA GLN A 13 16.16 -5.80 -2.75
C GLN A 13 16.95 -5.06 -1.66
N LEU A 14 16.93 -5.61 -0.45
CA LEU A 14 17.81 -5.15 0.63
C LEU A 14 19.21 -5.72 0.44
N VAL A 15 20.20 -4.83 0.33
CA VAL A 15 21.61 -5.18 0.09
C VAL A 15 22.54 -4.49 1.09
N GLY A 16 23.82 -4.85 1.09
CA GLY A 16 24.84 -4.18 1.88
C GLY A 16 25.00 -2.71 1.50
N ARG A 17 25.43 -1.86 2.45
CA ARG A 17 25.57 -0.41 2.24
C ARG A 17 26.46 -0.05 1.05
N GLU A 18 27.48 -0.83 0.75
CA GLU A 18 28.43 -0.56 -0.34
C GLU A 18 27.79 -0.80 -1.73
N GLU A 19 26.86 -1.75 -1.82
CA GLU A 19 26.18 -2.15 -3.06
C GLU A 19 24.87 -1.37 -3.29
N ALA A 20 24.38 -0.67 -2.28
CA ALA A 20 23.09 0.00 -2.32
C ALA A 20 23.07 1.24 -3.24
N GLN A 21 22.15 1.25 -4.22
CA GLN A 21 21.81 2.43 -5.03
C GLN A 21 21.00 3.46 -4.23
N TYR A 22 20.15 2.99 -3.32
CA TYR A 22 19.33 3.81 -2.43
C TYR A 22 19.72 3.57 -0.98
N LEU A 23 19.93 4.64 -0.23
CA LEU A 23 20.34 4.58 1.16
C LEU A 23 19.26 5.20 2.06
N VAL A 24 18.79 4.43 3.03
CA VAL A 24 17.88 4.91 4.07
C VAL A 24 18.68 5.07 5.36
N GLU A 25 18.71 6.28 5.90
CA GLU A 25 19.37 6.59 7.17
C GLU A 25 18.34 7.24 8.10
N GLY A 26 18.27 6.82 9.35
CA GLY A 26 17.34 7.42 10.30
C GLY A 26 17.34 6.75 11.66
N THR A 27 16.57 7.33 12.57
CA THR A 27 16.38 6.83 13.93
C THR A 27 14.90 6.59 14.18
N LEU A 28 14.57 5.34 14.54
CA LEU A 28 13.25 4.97 15.04
C LEU A 28 13.31 4.91 16.57
N THR A 29 12.56 5.80 17.22
CA THR A 29 12.35 5.79 18.66
C THR A 29 10.98 5.18 18.96
N CYS A 30 10.92 4.29 19.95
CA CYS A 30 9.67 3.69 20.43
C CYS A 30 9.59 3.85 21.94
N ASP A 31 8.95 4.91 22.40
CA ASP A 31 8.87 5.28 23.81
C ASP A 31 7.56 4.78 24.43
N TYR A 32 7.65 4.31 25.66
CA TYR A 32 6.44 4.03 26.46
C TYR A 32 5.75 5.35 26.80
N PHE A 33 4.45 5.44 26.57
CA PHE A 33 3.68 6.64 26.83
C PHE A 33 2.98 6.60 28.19
N GLN A 34 2.00 5.73 28.35
CA GLN A 34 1.24 5.60 29.60
C GLN A 34 0.49 4.26 29.69
N ASP A 35 -0.02 3.93 30.87
CA ASP A 35 -1.02 2.88 31.07
C ASP A 35 -2.40 3.50 30.86
N LEU A 36 -3.23 2.85 30.03
CA LEU A 36 -4.65 3.11 30.01
C LEU A 36 -5.31 2.29 31.11
N THR A 37 -5.91 2.98 32.08
CA THR A 37 -6.64 2.37 33.19
C THR A 37 -8.12 2.74 33.12
N PHE A 38 -8.98 1.79 33.50
CA PHE A 38 -10.40 2.04 33.72
C PHE A 38 -10.67 2.08 35.22
N ASP A 39 -11.12 3.24 35.70
CA ASP A 39 -11.45 3.45 37.10
C ASP A 39 -12.97 3.43 37.30
N PHE A 40 -13.48 2.50 38.11
CA PHE A 40 -14.90 2.43 38.45
C PHE A 40 -15.11 2.00 39.90
N GLN A 41 -15.92 2.77 40.64
CA GLN A 41 -16.30 2.51 42.04
C GLN A 41 -15.13 2.18 42.99
N GLY A 42 -13.99 2.85 42.80
CA GLY A 42 -12.80 2.66 43.66
C GLY A 42 -11.91 1.47 43.30
N ALA A 43 -12.24 0.73 42.24
CA ALA A 43 -11.34 -0.23 41.62
C ALA A 43 -10.70 0.38 40.36
N SER A 44 -9.40 0.16 40.20
CA SER A 44 -8.64 0.52 38.98
C SER A 44 -8.25 -0.76 38.26
N GLN A 45 -8.62 -0.89 36.99
CA GLN A 45 -8.24 -2.00 36.14
C GLN A 45 -7.34 -1.50 35.00
N HIS A 46 -6.17 -2.12 34.84
CA HIS A 46 -5.33 -1.89 33.68
C HIS A 46 -6.00 -2.43 32.41
N LEU A 47 -6.12 -1.59 31.40
CA LEU A 47 -6.63 -1.96 30.08
C LEU A 47 -5.48 -2.23 29.11
N GLU A 48 -4.61 -1.24 28.87
CA GLU A 48 -3.59 -1.33 27.81
C GLU A 48 -2.33 -0.52 28.11
N HIS A 49 -1.18 -0.99 27.66
CA HIS A 49 0.07 -0.22 27.59
C HIS A 49 0.14 0.56 26.27
N GLN A 50 0.28 1.88 26.34
CA GLN A 50 0.40 2.74 25.16
C GLN A 50 1.85 3.09 24.85
N TYR A 51 2.22 3.04 23.58
CA TYR A 51 3.54 3.41 23.06
C TYR A 51 3.45 4.51 22.02
N HIS A 52 4.50 5.31 21.91
CA HIS A 52 4.73 6.31 20.86
C HIS A 52 5.89 5.90 19.96
N GLY A 53 5.61 5.73 18.67
CA GLY A 53 6.64 5.59 17.64
C GLY A 53 6.95 6.95 17.00
N LYS A 54 8.23 7.30 16.92
CA LYS A 54 8.74 8.47 16.18
C LYS A 54 9.87 8.04 15.24
N PHE A 55 9.83 8.47 13.99
CA PHE A 55 10.92 8.27 13.05
C PHE A 55 11.33 9.60 12.44
N GLU A 56 12.63 9.83 12.41
CA GLU A 56 13.27 10.91 11.67
C GLU A 56 14.40 10.28 10.87
N GLY A 57 14.37 10.49 9.56
CA GLY A 57 15.35 9.94 8.66
C GLY A 57 15.22 10.53 7.27
N ARG A 58 16.02 9.99 6.35
CA ARG A 58 16.04 10.39 4.96
C ARG A 58 16.35 9.19 4.08
N LEU A 59 15.81 9.24 2.87
CA LEU A 59 16.11 8.35 1.76
C LEU A 59 16.96 9.13 0.76
N ILE A 60 18.07 8.54 0.33
CA ILE A 60 19.04 9.13 -0.58
C ILE A 60 19.17 8.24 -1.80
N CYS A 61 19.01 8.81 -3.00
CA CYS A 61 19.41 8.18 -4.25
C CYS A 61 20.88 8.51 -4.53
N ARG A 62 21.74 7.51 -4.69
CA ARG A 62 23.18 7.74 -4.90
C ARG A 62 23.54 8.19 -6.31
N ASP A 63 22.71 7.85 -7.28
CA ASP A 63 23.02 8.13 -8.69
C ASP A 63 22.83 9.62 -9.03
N ASP A 64 21.91 10.31 -8.34
CA ASP A 64 21.52 11.69 -8.64
C ASP A 64 21.45 12.61 -7.40
N ASP A 65 21.92 12.12 -6.24
CA ASP A 65 21.92 12.83 -4.96
C ASP A 65 20.55 13.36 -4.49
N ARG A 66 19.43 12.85 -5.04
CA ARG A 66 18.10 13.21 -4.54
C ARG A 66 17.92 12.73 -3.11
N VAL A 67 17.36 13.60 -2.28
CA VAL A 67 17.05 13.32 -0.87
C VAL A 67 15.56 13.51 -0.61
N GLN A 68 14.96 12.53 0.04
CA GLN A 68 13.60 12.58 0.54
C GLN A 68 13.64 12.47 2.06
N GLU A 69 13.18 13.51 2.75
CA GLU A 69 12.99 13.47 4.21
C GLU A 69 11.85 12.51 4.56
N LEU A 70 12.07 11.70 5.59
CA LEU A 70 11.14 10.69 6.06
C LEU A 70 10.79 10.99 7.53
N SER A 71 9.51 11.26 7.77
CA SER A 71 8.95 11.41 9.11
C SER A 71 7.47 11.00 9.08
N PHE A 72 6.95 10.44 10.17
CA PHE A 72 5.49 10.30 10.31
C PHE A 72 4.93 11.50 11.06
N PRO A 73 3.75 12.03 10.66
CA PRO A 73 3.23 13.31 11.12
C PRO A 73 2.79 13.35 12.60
N GLU A 74 2.58 12.22 13.26
CA GLU A 74 2.11 12.16 14.64
C GLU A 74 2.73 10.97 15.42
N PRO A 75 2.84 11.03 16.76
CA PRO A 75 3.25 9.89 17.56
C PRO A 75 2.27 8.75 17.33
N LEU A 76 2.79 7.67 16.74
CA LEU A 76 2.00 6.49 16.46
C LEU A 76 1.56 5.84 17.77
N MET A 77 0.28 5.98 18.13
CA MET A 77 -0.27 5.34 19.32
C MET A 77 -0.70 3.91 19.03
N ASN A 78 -0.22 2.97 19.84
CA ASN A 78 -0.69 1.59 19.82
C ASN A 78 -0.79 1.04 21.24
N GLY A 79 -1.89 0.32 21.53
CA GLY A 79 -2.23 -0.20 22.84
C GLY A 79 -2.36 -1.73 22.83
N ARG A 80 -1.80 -2.40 23.84
CA ARG A 80 -2.09 -3.82 24.12
C ARG A 80 -2.09 -4.07 25.62
N THR A 81 -2.90 -5.03 26.05
CA THR A 81 -2.94 -5.56 27.42
C THR A 81 -1.60 -6.19 27.85
N VAL A 82 -0.82 -6.73 26.90
CA VAL A 82 0.46 -7.38 27.16
C VAL A 82 1.61 -6.52 26.64
N LEU A 83 2.53 -6.14 27.54
CA LEU A 83 3.65 -5.24 27.26
C LEU A 83 4.52 -5.68 26.08
N GLU A 84 4.90 -6.95 26.02
CA GLU A 84 5.76 -7.48 24.94
C GLU A 84 5.06 -7.40 23.57
N MET A 85 3.74 -7.64 23.55
CA MET A 85 2.94 -7.52 22.32
C MET A 85 2.83 -6.07 21.88
N ALA A 86 2.64 -5.13 22.82
CA ALA A 86 2.61 -3.69 22.51
C ALA A 86 3.92 -3.24 21.82
N ARG A 87 5.08 -3.66 22.36
CA ARG A 87 6.41 -3.36 21.80
C ARG A 87 6.63 -3.97 20.41
N ARG A 88 6.17 -5.20 20.19
CA ARG A 88 6.28 -5.85 18.89
C ARG A 88 5.39 -5.17 17.84
N ASP A 89 4.16 -4.84 18.22
CA ASP A 89 3.18 -4.26 17.31
C ASP A 89 3.54 -2.83 16.94
N ILE A 90 4.07 -2.01 17.86
CA ILE A 90 4.54 -0.66 17.52
C ILE A 90 5.70 -0.71 16.52
N ARG A 91 6.69 -1.61 16.71
CA ARG A 91 7.80 -1.79 15.76
C ARG A 91 7.31 -2.22 14.38
N ARG A 92 6.37 -3.17 14.32
CA ARG A 92 5.76 -3.63 13.07
C ARG A 92 5.04 -2.51 12.35
N ARG A 93 4.19 -1.77 13.06
CA ARG A 93 3.42 -0.66 12.49
C ARG A 93 4.32 0.48 12.04
N SER A 94 5.36 0.82 12.81
CA SER A 94 6.39 1.78 12.39
C SER A 94 7.10 1.32 11.11
N ALA A 95 7.54 0.06 11.04
CA ALA A 95 8.17 -0.47 9.83
C ALA A 95 7.26 -0.35 8.59
N THR A 96 5.98 -0.72 8.72
CA THR A 96 4.98 -0.57 7.65
C THR A 96 4.86 0.88 7.18
N ILE A 97 4.73 1.83 8.10
CA ILE A 97 4.62 3.25 7.74
C ILE A 97 5.90 3.74 7.07
N ILE A 98 7.09 3.38 7.58
CA ILE A 98 8.38 3.73 6.96
C ILE A 98 8.42 3.27 5.50
N SER A 99 8.12 2.00 5.24
CA SER A 99 8.07 1.48 3.86
C SER A 99 7.06 2.22 2.99
N GLU A 100 5.84 2.45 3.50
CA GLU A 100 4.80 3.15 2.76
C GLU A 100 5.19 4.60 2.45
N THR A 101 5.79 5.32 3.39
CA THR A 101 6.26 6.70 3.17
C THR A 101 7.32 6.76 2.08
N MET A 102 8.24 5.80 2.03
CA MET A 102 9.24 5.74 0.97
C MET A 102 8.62 5.39 -0.39
N LEU A 103 7.75 4.38 -0.45
CA LEU A 103 7.09 3.92 -1.69
C LEU A 103 5.98 4.85 -2.20
N ARG A 104 5.54 5.81 -1.38
CA ARG A 104 4.68 6.94 -1.79
C ARG A 104 5.48 8.13 -2.31
N GLY A 105 6.76 8.21 -1.96
CA GLY A 105 7.61 9.31 -2.37
C GLY A 105 8.14 9.17 -3.79
N PRO A 106 8.68 10.25 -4.38
CA PRO A 106 9.12 10.30 -5.78
C PRO A 106 10.49 9.63 -6.03
N ILE A 107 11.18 9.14 -4.99
CA ILE A 107 12.48 8.47 -5.16
C ILE A 107 12.31 6.98 -5.43
N LEU A 108 11.59 6.25 -4.56
CA LEU A 108 11.34 4.81 -4.73
C LEU A 108 9.97 4.51 -5.33
N GLY A 109 9.07 5.49 -5.41
CA GLY A 109 7.72 5.30 -5.89
C GLY A 109 7.34 6.19 -7.06
N GLU A 110 6.12 5.95 -7.54
CA GLU A 110 5.48 6.60 -8.67
C GLU A 110 4.20 7.31 -8.17
N PRO A 111 4.33 8.52 -7.60
CA PRO A 111 3.18 9.23 -7.04
C PRO A 111 2.09 9.52 -8.08
N GLU A 112 2.46 9.63 -9.36
CA GLU A 112 1.55 9.80 -10.48
C GLU A 112 0.60 8.61 -10.63
N ILE A 113 1.10 7.37 -10.50
CA ILE A 113 0.26 6.15 -10.58
C ILE A 113 -0.74 6.13 -9.42
N ARG A 114 -0.30 6.47 -8.21
CA ARG A 114 -1.20 6.58 -7.05
C ARG A 114 -2.26 7.66 -7.24
N GLY A 115 -1.88 8.81 -7.78
CA GLY A 115 -2.81 9.89 -8.12
C GLY A 115 -3.86 9.46 -9.14
N LEU A 116 -3.49 8.63 -10.13
CA LEU A 116 -4.44 8.04 -11.08
C LEU A 116 -5.40 7.06 -10.38
N ILE A 117 -4.91 6.22 -9.47
CA ILE A 117 -5.76 5.30 -8.69
C ILE A 117 -6.74 6.09 -7.82
N ASP A 118 -6.28 7.13 -7.11
CA ASP A 118 -7.14 7.95 -6.26
C ASP A 118 -8.21 8.70 -7.06
N ALA A 119 -7.87 9.16 -8.27
CA ALA A 119 -8.80 9.82 -9.19
C ALA A 119 -10.02 8.96 -9.55
N LEU A 120 -9.91 7.62 -9.56
CA LEU A 120 -11.05 6.71 -9.80
C LEU A 120 -12.21 6.92 -8.82
N THR A 121 -11.92 7.48 -7.63
CA THR A 121 -12.90 7.73 -6.58
C THR A 121 -13.31 9.20 -6.44
N ASP A 122 -12.74 10.10 -7.26
CA ASP A 122 -13.03 11.54 -7.23
C ASP A 122 -14.01 11.91 -8.35
N SER A 123 -15.27 12.15 -8.01
CA SER A 123 -16.30 12.54 -8.99
C SER A 123 -16.04 13.89 -9.67
N LEU A 124 -15.07 14.68 -9.20
CA LEU A 124 -14.72 15.99 -9.78
C LEU A 124 -13.50 15.94 -10.72
N ASP A 125 -12.86 14.78 -10.86
CA ASP A 125 -11.64 14.62 -11.67
C ASP A 125 -11.85 14.91 -13.17
N GLY A 126 -13.09 14.77 -13.65
CA GLY A 126 -13.52 15.17 -15.01
C GLY A 126 -13.08 14.21 -16.14
N ARG A 127 -12.36 13.13 -15.82
CA ARG A 127 -12.00 12.04 -16.75
C ARG A 127 -12.98 10.87 -16.65
N PHE A 128 -12.97 9.99 -17.65
CA PHE A 128 -13.61 8.67 -17.58
C PHE A 128 -12.67 7.65 -16.92
N HIS A 129 -13.20 6.64 -16.23
CA HIS A 129 -12.36 5.59 -15.63
C HIS A 129 -11.56 4.82 -16.69
N ASN A 130 -12.08 4.66 -17.91
CA ASN A 130 -11.34 4.05 -19.03
C ASN A 130 -10.08 4.87 -19.39
N GLN A 131 -10.15 6.20 -19.37
CA GLN A 131 -9.00 7.08 -19.65
C GLN A 131 -7.97 7.02 -18.54
N VAL A 132 -8.42 6.93 -17.28
CA VAL A 132 -7.53 6.74 -16.13
C VAL A 132 -6.84 5.38 -16.22
N MET A 133 -7.57 4.33 -16.58
CA MET A 133 -7.02 3.00 -16.79
C MET A 133 -5.95 3.00 -17.89
N GLU A 134 -6.23 3.60 -19.06
CA GLU A 134 -5.25 3.74 -20.16
C GLU A 134 -3.98 4.48 -19.72
N GLN A 135 -4.13 5.54 -18.91
CA GLN A 135 -2.99 6.25 -18.35
C GLN A 135 -2.19 5.40 -17.36
N ILE A 136 -2.84 4.54 -16.57
CA ILE A 136 -2.16 3.60 -15.68
C ILE A 136 -1.43 2.52 -16.49
N THR A 137 -2.08 1.91 -17.50
CA THR A 137 -1.49 0.84 -18.31
C THR A 137 -0.30 1.33 -19.14
N ALA A 138 -0.25 2.62 -19.48
CA ALA A 138 0.92 3.25 -20.11
C ALA A 138 2.21 3.18 -19.27
N TYR A 139 2.12 2.99 -17.94
CA TYR A 139 3.28 2.75 -17.08
C TYR A 139 3.81 1.31 -17.13
N GLN A 140 3.08 0.39 -17.79
CA GLN A 140 3.47 -1.01 -17.97
C GLN A 140 3.81 -1.69 -16.63
N GLU A 141 4.88 -2.48 -16.58
CA GLU A 141 5.34 -3.22 -15.40
C GLU A 141 5.52 -2.34 -14.15
N ARG A 142 5.81 -1.03 -14.30
CA ARG A 142 5.93 -0.10 -13.16
C ARG A 142 4.61 0.12 -12.42
N ALA A 143 3.47 -0.07 -13.07
CA ALA A 143 2.15 0.03 -12.43
C ALA A 143 1.76 -1.22 -11.64
N VAL A 144 2.33 -2.38 -11.95
CA VAL A 144 1.90 -3.68 -11.41
C VAL A 144 1.91 -3.72 -9.86
N PRO A 145 2.95 -3.25 -9.16
CA PRO A 145 2.96 -3.24 -7.69
C PRO A 145 1.80 -2.43 -7.10
N TYR A 146 1.51 -1.27 -7.69
CA TYR A 146 0.43 -0.38 -7.26
C TYR A 146 -0.93 -1.01 -7.52
N LEU A 147 -1.10 -1.66 -8.67
CA LEU A 147 -2.34 -2.35 -9.03
C LEU A 147 -2.59 -3.54 -8.09
N ILE A 148 -1.57 -4.34 -7.76
CA ILE A 148 -1.68 -5.45 -6.80
C ILE A 148 -2.08 -4.95 -5.41
N GLU A 149 -1.49 -3.83 -4.94
CA GLU A 149 -1.93 -3.17 -3.70
C GLU A 149 -3.42 -2.75 -3.78
N THR A 150 -3.80 -2.19 -4.92
CA THR A 150 -5.13 -1.63 -5.22
C THR A 150 -6.21 -2.69 -5.36
N LEU A 151 -5.87 -3.96 -5.60
CA LEU A 151 -6.86 -5.03 -5.62
C LEU A 151 -7.63 -5.17 -4.30
N ARG A 152 -7.14 -4.59 -3.20
CA ARG A 152 -7.81 -4.54 -1.89
C ARG A 152 -8.79 -3.38 -1.72
N ASP A 153 -8.83 -2.45 -2.66
CA ASP A 153 -9.63 -1.24 -2.58
C ASP A 153 -11.08 -1.47 -3.02
N ASP A 154 -11.99 -1.54 -2.05
CA ASP A 154 -13.42 -1.79 -2.22
C ASP A 154 -14.25 -0.50 -2.39
N ARG A 155 -13.60 0.67 -2.45
CA ARG A 155 -14.29 1.92 -2.74
C ARG A 155 -14.98 1.83 -4.10
N PRO A 156 -16.19 2.39 -4.25
CA PRO A 156 -16.85 2.46 -5.54
C PRO A 156 -16.10 3.41 -6.48
N VAL A 157 -16.04 3.05 -7.76
CA VAL A 157 -15.60 3.95 -8.82
C VAL A 157 -16.64 5.05 -8.98
N ARG A 158 -16.18 6.30 -9.01
CA ARG A 158 -17.03 7.50 -9.11
C ARG A 158 -16.98 8.16 -10.48
N LEU A 159 -16.06 7.73 -11.34
CA LEU A 159 -15.94 8.21 -12.70
C LEU A 159 -16.87 7.43 -13.64
N GLU A 160 -17.40 8.12 -14.65
CA GLU A 160 -18.17 7.49 -15.72
C GLU A 160 -17.25 6.62 -16.61
N GLY A 161 -17.86 5.68 -17.33
CA GLY A 161 -17.18 4.86 -18.34
C GLY A 161 -17.79 3.47 -18.49
N ASP A 162 -17.24 2.69 -19.42
CA ASP A 162 -17.75 1.38 -19.79
C ASP A 162 -16.91 0.25 -19.19
N TYR A 163 -17.55 -0.72 -18.54
CA TYR A 163 -16.89 -1.96 -18.12
C TYR A 163 -17.13 -3.07 -19.14
N PRO A 164 -16.09 -3.76 -19.65
CA PRO A 164 -16.25 -4.77 -20.70
C PRO A 164 -17.21 -5.90 -20.31
N GLY A 165 -18.26 -6.11 -21.11
CA GLY A 165 -19.26 -7.16 -20.88
C GLY A 165 -20.36 -6.82 -19.88
N PHE A 166 -20.31 -5.63 -19.25
CA PHE A 166 -21.28 -5.18 -18.25
C PHE A 166 -21.73 -3.73 -18.54
N PRO A 167 -22.59 -3.53 -19.57
CA PRO A 167 -23.01 -2.19 -20.00
C PRO A 167 -24.04 -1.51 -19.07
N GLU A 168 -24.69 -2.28 -18.18
CA GLU A 168 -25.77 -1.82 -17.30
C GLU A 168 -25.39 -2.06 -15.83
N LEU A 169 -24.26 -1.51 -15.40
CA LEU A 169 -23.88 -1.53 -13.98
C LEU A 169 -24.59 -0.39 -13.23
N GLU A 170 -25.18 -0.73 -12.10
CA GLU A 170 -25.74 0.26 -11.17
C GLU A 170 -24.62 1.05 -10.50
N PRO A 171 -24.90 2.27 -10.01
CA PRO A 171 -23.96 3.03 -9.19
C PRO A 171 -23.44 2.17 -8.03
N ASP A 172 -22.14 2.29 -7.75
CA ASP A 172 -21.43 1.56 -6.70
C ASP A 172 -21.20 0.05 -6.93
N GLU A 173 -21.68 -0.57 -8.02
CA GLU A 173 -21.35 -1.97 -8.34
C GLU A 173 -19.89 -2.12 -8.81
N LEU A 174 -19.38 -1.12 -9.53
CA LEU A 174 -18.00 -1.09 -9.96
C LEU A 174 -17.10 -0.57 -8.82
N LYS A 175 -16.14 -1.40 -8.40
CA LYS A 175 -15.14 -1.10 -7.37
C LYS A 175 -13.78 -0.81 -7.98
N VAL A 176 -12.95 -0.07 -7.26
CA VAL A 176 -11.58 0.27 -7.70
C VAL A 176 -10.77 -0.99 -8.01
N TYR A 177 -10.93 -2.07 -7.23
CA TYR A 177 -10.24 -3.34 -7.51
C TYR A 177 -10.63 -3.97 -8.87
N HIS A 178 -11.82 -3.70 -9.43
CA HIS A 178 -12.19 -4.18 -10.76
C HIS A 178 -11.38 -3.48 -11.86
N ILE A 179 -11.13 -2.18 -11.71
CA ILE A 179 -10.28 -1.42 -12.63
C ILE A 179 -8.84 -1.87 -12.50
N ALA A 180 -8.38 -2.12 -11.28
CA ALA A 180 -7.02 -2.59 -11.05
C ALA A 180 -6.78 -3.97 -11.69
N ASP A 181 -7.75 -4.88 -11.58
CA ASP A 181 -7.71 -6.18 -12.25
C ASP A 181 -7.68 -6.03 -13.78
N LEU A 182 -8.55 -5.20 -14.37
CA LEU A 182 -8.53 -4.94 -15.82
C LEU A 182 -7.18 -4.42 -16.30
N ALA A 183 -6.59 -3.46 -15.59
CA ALA A 183 -5.28 -2.93 -15.92
C ALA A 183 -4.19 -4.01 -15.83
N LEU A 184 -4.24 -4.88 -14.81
CA LEU A 184 -3.30 -6.01 -14.70
C LEU A 184 -3.44 -7.01 -15.85
N ARG A 185 -4.68 -7.30 -16.26
CA ARG A 185 -4.95 -8.18 -17.42
C ARG A 185 -4.33 -7.66 -18.69
N GLU A 186 -4.42 -6.35 -18.91
CA GLU A 186 -3.83 -5.67 -20.07
C GLU A 186 -2.29 -5.67 -20.01
N ILE A 187 -1.72 -5.28 -18.87
CA ILE A 187 -0.25 -5.18 -18.72
C ILE A 187 0.43 -6.55 -18.81
N LEU A 188 -0.16 -7.56 -18.18
CA LEU A 188 0.47 -8.89 -18.02
C LEU A 188 -0.07 -9.92 -19.03
N ASP A 189 -0.90 -9.50 -19.99
CA ASP A 189 -1.53 -10.33 -21.03
C ASP A 189 -2.12 -11.65 -20.46
N ARG A 190 -2.90 -11.52 -19.38
CA ARG A 190 -3.45 -12.66 -18.65
C ARG A 190 -4.87 -12.39 -18.21
N ASP A 191 -5.75 -13.37 -18.38
CA ASP A 191 -7.12 -13.26 -17.90
C ASP A 191 -7.26 -13.83 -16.48
N SER A 192 -7.78 -13.02 -15.55
CA SER A 192 -8.15 -13.45 -14.19
C SER A 192 -9.57 -14.03 -14.12
N GLY A 193 -10.41 -13.74 -15.12
CA GLY A 193 -11.84 -14.04 -15.08
C GLY A 193 -12.61 -13.30 -13.97
N LEU A 194 -12.03 -12.25 -13.37
CA LEU A 194 -12.74 -11.43 -12.39
C LEU A 194 -13.79 -10.56 -13.09
N ASP A 195 -14.98 -10.51 -12.51
CA ASP A 195 -16.08 -9.67 -12.97
C ASP A 195 -16.84 -9.04 -11.78
N PRO A 196 -17.73 -8.07 -12.02
CA PRO A 196 -18.49 -7.41 -10.96
C PRO A 196 -19.42 -8.30 -10.13
N LEU A 197 -19.71 -9.52 -10.58
CA LEU A 197 -20.61 -10.47 -9.91
C LEU A 197 -19.85 -11.56 -9.13
N SER A 198 -18.52 -11.48 -9.15
CA SER A 198 -17.64 -12.46 -8.53
C SER A 198 -17.82 -12.49 -7.01
N SER A 199 -17.74 -13.68 -6.43
CA SER A 199 -17.84 -13.85 -4.98
C SER A 199 -16.57 -13.37 -4.26
N ASP A 200 -16.71 -13.00 -2.98
CA ASP A 200 -15.57 -12.61 -2.13
C ASP A 200 -14.43 -13.64 -2.14
N ASP A 201 -14.77 -14.93 -2.07
CA ASP A 201 -13.79 -16.03 -2.13
C ASP A 201 -13.06 -16.10 -3.48
N TYR A 202 -13.72 -15.72 -4.57
CA TYR A 202 -13.09 -15.62 -5.88
C TYR A 202 -12.15 -14.42 -5.95
N ILE A 203 -12.59 -13.27 -5.43
CA ILE A 203 -11.79 -12.03 -5.35
C ILE A 203 -10.47 -12.28 -4.58
N GLN A 204 -10.50 -13.00 -3.45
CA GLN A 204 -9.27 -13.32 -2.71
C GLN A 204 -8.32 -14.25 -3.49
N ARG A 205 -8.87 -15.20 -4.26
CA ARG A 205 -8.06 -16.08 -5.12
C ARG A 205 -7.39 -15.30 -6.25
N VAL A 206 -8.12 -14.39 -6.90
CA VAL A 206 -7.58 -13.52 -7.95
C VAL A 206 -6.45 -12.65 -7.39
N ARG A 207 -6.65 -12.01 -6.23
CA ARG A 207 -5.60 -11.23 -5.52
C ARG A 207 -4.33 -12.03 -5.30
N THR A 208 -4.47 -13.25 -4.80
CA THR A 208 -3.34 -14.14 -4.53
C THR A 208 -2.67 -14.57 -5.82
N GLY A 209 -3.44 -14.87 -6.87
CA GLY A 209 -2.93 -15.26 -8.18
C GLY A 209 -2.08 -14.17 -8.84
N TRP A 210 -2.55 -12.92 -8.82
CA TRP A 210 -1.77 -11.78 -9.33
C TRP A 210 -0.47 -11.58 -8.55
N GLN A 211 -0.53 -11.66 -7.22
CA GLN A 211 0.67 -11.52 -6.38
C GLN A 211 1.72 -12.58 -6.73
N TRP A 212 1.33 -13.86 -6.79
CA TRP A 212 2.28 -14.94 -7.10
C TRP A 212 2.85 -14.82 -8.50
N MET A 213 2.03 -14.50 -9.50
CA MET A 213 2.52 -14.36 -10.86
C MET A 213 3.55 -13.22 -10.98
N TRP A 214 3.33 -12.11 -10.27
CA TRP A 214 4.30 -11.02 -10.26
C TRP A 214 5.59 -11.39 -9.54
N GLU A 215 5.49 -12.08 -8.40
CA GLU A 215 6.65 -12.62 -7.68
C GLU A 215 7.45 -13.59 -8.59
N ASP A 216 6.79 -14.49 -9.31
CA ASP A 216 7.41 -15.42 -10.25
C ASP A 216 8.11 -14.68 -11.42
N LEU A 217 7.52 -13.62 -11.96
CA LEU A 217 8.12 -12.82 -13.04
C LEU A 217 9.39 -12.11 -12.57
N GLN A 218 9.44 -11.67 -11.31
CA GLN A 218 10.62 -11.02 -10.72
C GLN A 218 11.77 -12.00 -10.46
N GLU A 219 11.51 -13.27 -10.18
CA GLU A 219 12.55 -14.29 -9.96
C GLU A 219 13.26 -14.75 -11.26
N VAL A 220 12.67 -14.48 -12.42
CA VAL A 220 13.22 -14.87 -13.73
C VAL A 220 14.29 -13.88 -14.24
N TYR A 221 14.42 -12.71 -13.61
CA TYR A 221 15.36 -11.63 -13.97
C TYR A 221 16.40 -11.36 -12.88
#